data_AF-A0A9D4PFT5-F1
#
_entry.id   AF-A0A9D4PFT5-F1
#
_cell.length_a   1.000
_cell.length_b   1.000
_cell.length_c   1.000
_cell.angle_alpha   90.00
_cell.angle_beta   90.00
_cell.angle_gamma   90.00
#
_symmetry.space_group_name_H-M   'P 1'
#
loop_
_entity.id
_entity.type
_entity.pdbx_description
1 polymer ?
#
loop_
_entity_poly.entity_id
_entity_poly.type
_entity_poly.pdbx_seq_one_letter_code
_entity_poly.pdbx_strand_id
1 'polypeptide(L)'
;MFHSASDGHKLNPDLITKSWDPFPVMGFFVEFCQSDLNRTGRCMSLPDCRFSRGTREGDCADGFGVCCIYEARNNVGTTLSNNSYFVQPGFPKPFAGGENVSLTVLLPSSTCQLRLELEEFHLLPPVAGRCLNDSLRVFVNGSDSYVPELCGHNAGQHGIQIIPIYCHKAVSQTFSGTDKDKVDVEDWVEMYERVRE
;
A
#
# COMPACT_ATOMS: atom_id res chain seq x y z
N MET A 1 -19.21 7.24 26.35
CA MET A 1 -18.15 6.30 26.74
C MET A 1 -17.63 5.65 25.47
N PHE A 2 -16.60 6.24 24.87
CA PHE A 2 -15.62 5.58 24.00
C PHE A 2 -14.38 6.47 24.08
N HIS A 3 -13.39 6.00 24.82
CA HIS A 3 -12.04 6.55 24.85
C HIS A 3 -11.33 6.08 23.58
N SER A 4 -10.81 7.00 22.76
CA SER A 4 -9.67 6.68 21.90
C SER A 4 -8.45 7.29 22.54
N ALA A 5 -7.58 6.41 23.01
CA ALA A 5 -6.27 6.72 23.55
C ALA A 5 -5.40 7.30 22.43
N SER A 6 -5.17 8.60 22.48
CA SER A 6 -3.99 9.21 21.88
C SER A 6 -2.79 8.79 22.71
N ASP A 7 -2.20 7.64 22.43
CA ASP A 7 -0.88 7.29 22.94
C ASP A 7 0.14 8.18 22.22
N GLY A 8 0.28 9.40 22.77
CA GLY A 8 1.36 10.30 22.45
C GLY A 8 2.68 9.66 22.86
N HIS A 9 3.38 9.09 21.88
CA HIS A 9 4.79 8.78 22.06
C HIS A 9 5.54 10.10 22.24
N LYS A 10 5.91 10.35 23.49
CA LYS A 10 6.71 11.50 23.92
C LYS A 10 7.95 11.58 23.03
N LEU A 11 8.16 12.75 22.42
CA LEU A 11 9.40 13.12 21.75
C LEU A 11 10.59 12.62 22.58
N ASN A 12 11.48 11.85 21.95
CA ASN A 12 12.69 11.40 22.61
C ASN A 12 13.56 12.63 22.94
N PRO A 13 13.75 12.99 24.22
CA PRO A 13 14.54 14.16 24.60
C PRO A 13 16.01 14.03 24.21
N ASP A 14 16.51 12.82 23.93
CA ASP A 14 17.90 12.60 23.52
C ASP A 14 18.20 13.11 22.09
N LEU A 15 17.17 13.36 21.28
CA LEU A 15 17.30 14.03 19.97
C LEU A 15 17.32 15.56 20.10
N ILE A 16 16.94 16.11 21.25
CA ILE A 16 16.86 17.56 21.49
C ILE A 16 18.21 18.11 21.99
N THR A 17 19.11 17.28 22.53
CA THR A 17 20.31 17.79 23.23
C THR A 17 21.60 17.81 22.42
N LYS A 18 21.60 17.63 21.10
CA LYS A 18 22.88 17.62 20.35
C LYS A 18 22.82 18.12 18.91
N SER A 19 22.37 19.36 18.70
CA SER A 19 22.93 20.15 17.60
C SER A 19 22.80 21.66 17.86
N TRP A 20 23.94 22.35 17.83
CA TRP A 20 24.03 23.82 17.73
C TRP A 20 23.89 24.26 16.27
N ASP A 21 22.85 23.80 15.58
CA ASP A 21 22.53 24.30 14.25
C ASP A 21 21.48 25.43 14.36
N PRO A 22 21.74 26.63 13.78
CA PRO A 22 20.78 27.74 13.77
C PRO A 22 19.53 27.44 12.92
N PHE A 23 19.53 26.31 12.23
CA PHE A 23 18.38 25.70 11.60
C PHE A 23 18.39 24.22 11.98
N PRO A 24 17.59 23.76 12.94
CA PRO A 24 17.44 22.32 13.13
C PRO A 24 16.96 21.76 11.80
N VAL A 25 17.81 20.99 11.14
CA VAL A 25 17.36 20.08 10.08
C VAL A 25 16.41 19.16 10.82
N MET A 26 15.11 19.42 10.71
CA MET A 26 14.09 18.43 11.04
C MET A 26 14.32 17.30 10.05
N GLY A 27 15.27 16.43 10.39
CA GLY A 27 15.24 15.06 9.95
C GLY A 27 13.97 14.52 10.56
N PHE A 28 12.88 14.60 9.81
CA PHE A 28 11.77 13.70 10.02
C PHE A 28 12.40 12.32 9.90
N PHE A 29 12.77 11.71 11.03
CA PHE A 29 12.80 10.26 11.11
C PHE A 29 11.49 9.84 10.48
N VAL A 30 11.55 8.92 9.53
CA VAL A 30 10.40 8.50 8.74
C VAL A 30 9.35 7.93 9.71
N GLU A 31 8.48 8.79 10.23
CA GLU A 31 7.41 8.44 11.15
C GLU A 31 6.20 8.05 10.31
N PHE A 32 5.63 6.90 10.65
CA PHE A 32 4.33 6.52 10.12
C PHE A 32 3.26 7.40 10.76
N CYS A 33 2.25 7.76 9.98
CA CYS A 33 1.09 8.51 10.45
C CYS A 33 -0.17 7.75 10.05
N GLN A 34 -1.24 7.95 10.80
CA GLN A 34 -2.56 7.48 10.41
C GLN A 34 -3.31 8.64 9.77
N SER A 35 -3.84 8.41 8.58
CA SER A 35 -4.56 9.39 7.79
C SER A 35 -5.99 9.61 8.31
N ASP A 36 -6.64 10.65 7.83
CA ASP A 36 -8.06 10.92 8.14
C ASP A 36 -9.01 9.82 7.65
N LEU A 37 -8.59 9.02 6.66
CA LEU A 37 -9.32 7.86 6.15
C LEU A 37 -8.83 6.53 6.75
N ASN A 38 -8.13 6.59 7.89
CA ASN A 38 -7.60 5.45 8.61
C ASN A 38 -6.47 4.67 7.88
N ARG A 39 -5.85 5.28 6.87
CA ARG A 39 -4.77 4.67 6.10
C ARG A 39 -3.40 4.98 6.70
N THR A 40 -2.46 4.07 6.53
CA THR A 40 -1.09 4.26 7.02
C THR A 40 -0.29 5.04 5.99
N GLY A 41 0.23 6.19 6.40
CA GLY A 41 1.05 7.07 5.57
C GLY A 41 2.41 7.33 6.18
N ARG A 42 3.13 8.24 5.54
CA ARG A 42 4.43 8.73 6.01
C ARG A 42 4.36 10.21 6.30
N CYS A 43 4.79 10.60 7.50
CA CYS A 43 4.85 11.99 7.89
C CYS A 43 6.03 12.69 7.20
N MET A 44 5.73 13.72 6.40
CA MET A 44 6.76 14.50 5.68
C MET A 44 6.27 15.90 5.31
N SER A 45 7.13 16.70 4.70
CA SER A 45 6.74 17.99 4.16
C SER A 45 5.80 17.84 2.95
N LEU A 46 4.86 18.77 2.77
CA LEU A 46 3.97 18.76 1.60
C LEU A 46 4.72 18.80 0.25
N PRO A 47 5.81 19.57 0.09
CA PRO A 47 6.63 19.51 -1.11
C PRO A 47 7.21 18.11 -1.38
N ASP A 48 7.74 17.42 -0.36
CA ASP A 48 8.33 16.09 -0.51
C ASP A 48 7.27 15.04 -0.85
N CYS A 49 6.09 15.13 -0.24
CA CYS A 49 4.95 14.27 -0.55
C CYS A 49 4.55 14.38 -2.03
N ARG A 50 4.45 15.61 -2.53
CA ARG A 50 4.13 15.87 -3.95
C ARG A 50 5.25 15.41 -4.89
N PHE A 51 6.50 15.65 -4.53
CA PHE A 51 7.66 15.26 -5.34
C PHE A 51 7.75 13.74 -5.49
N SER A 52 7.43 13.01 -4.42
CA SER A 52 7.37 11.55 -4.42
C SER A 52 6.07 10.98 -4.99
N ARG A 53 5.20 11.82 -5.59
CA ARG A 53 3.90 11.46 -6.17
C ARG A 53 2.90 10.85 -5.18
N GLY A 54 3.06 11.12 -3.89
CA GLY A 54 2.06 10.79 -2.89
C GLY A 54 0.93 11.82 -2.81
N THR A 55 -0.13 11.44 -2.11
CA THR A 55 -1.31 12.28 -1.85
C THR A 55 -1.31 12.69 -0.38
N ARG A 56 -1.58 13.97 -0.10
CA ARG A 56 -1.81 14.44 1.28
C ARG A 56 -3.15 13.91 1.77
N GLU A 57 -3.15 13.25 2.92
CA GLU A 57 -4.36 12.79 3.59
C GLU A 57 -4.24 12.97 5.10
N GLY A 58 -4.60 14.16 5.57
CA GLY A 58 -4.42 14.56 6.97
C GLY A 58 -3.08 15.22 7.24
N ASP A 59 -2.89 15.57 8.50
CA ASP A 59 -1.74 16.29 9.02
C ASP A 59 -1.02 15.47 10.09
N CYS A 60 0.28 15.70 10.26
CA CYS A 60 1.11 14.99 11.24
C CYS A 60 2.10 15.96 11.89
N ALA A 61 2.82 15.50 12.90
CA ALA A 61 3.76 16.32 13.68
C ALA A 61 3.11 17.66 14.12
N ASP A 62 1.94 17.60 14.76
CA ASP A 62 1.18 18.76 15.22
C ASP A 62 0.90 19.83 14.15
N GLY A 63 0.78 19.42 12.88
CA GLY A 63 0.49 20.30 11.74
C GLY A 63 1.73 20.87 11.05
N PHE A 64 2.94 20.48 11.47
CA PHE A 64 4.17 20.83 10.75
C PHE A 64 4.45 19.94 9.54
N GLY A 65 3.80 18.77 9.47
CA GLY A 65 3.89 17.84 8.34
C GLY A 65 2.52 17.42 7.82
N VAL A 66 2.54 16.73 6.68
CA VAL A 66 1.35 16.10 6.10
C VAL A 66 1.49 14.58 6.17
N CYS A 67 0.37 13.89 6.36
CA CYS A 67 0.36 12.45 6.25
C CYS A 67 0.28 12.06 4.77
N CYS A 68 1.41 11.59 4.22
CA CYS A 68 1.54 11.30 2.81
C CYS A 68 1.21 9.83 2.52
N ILE A 69 0.24 9.61 1.64
CA ILE A 69 -0.20 8.28 1.20
C ILE A 69 0.35 8.01 -0.20
N TYR A 70 1.01 6.86 -0.35
CA TYR A 70 1.46 6.37 -1.64
C TYR A 70 0.41 5.43 -2.21
N GLU A 71 -0.23 5.84 -3.29
CA GLU A 71 -1.18 5.00 -4.01
C GLU A 71 -0.69 4.80 -5.45
N ALA A 72 -0.75 3.57 -5.94
CA ALA A 72 -0.64 3.33 -7.37
C ALA A 72 -2.00 3.04 -7.98
N ARG A 73 -2.25 3.69 -9.12
CA ARG A 73 -3.49 3.65 -9.87
C ARG A 73 -3.18 3.35 -11.34
N ASN A 74 -4.09 2.61 -11.98
CA ASN A 74 -4.09 2.31 -13.42
C ASN A 74 -2.89 1.47 -13.91
N ASN A 75 -2.91 1.11 -15.20
CA ASN A 75 -1.93 0.33 -15.99
C ASN A 75 -0.50 0.93 -16.07
N VAL A 76 -0.04 1.64 -15.05
CA VAL A 76 1.30 2.20 -14.98
C VAL A 76 2.15 1.27 -14.13
N GLY A 77 3.24 0.75 -14.71
CA GLY A 77 4.29 0.11 -13.93
C GLY A 77 4.90 1.16 -13.00
N THR A 78 4.51 1.14 -11.74
CA THR A 78 5.00 2.07 -10.72
C THR A 78 5.94 1.34 -9.79
N THR A 79 7.16 1.85 -9.65
CA THR A 79 8.00 1.54 -8.50
C THR A 79 7.31 2.10 -7.27
N LEU A 80 6.82 1.21 -6.41
CA LEU A 80 6.26 1.63 -5.13
C LEU A 80 7.31 1.56 -4.04
N SER A 81 7.15 2.45 -3.06
CA SER A 81 7.86 2.36 -1.81
C SER A 81 7.18 1.37 -0.87
N ASN A 82 7.91 0.93 0.16
CA ASN A 82 7.30 0.22 1.28
C ASN A 82 6.10 1.04 1.82
N ASN A 83 5.01 0.35 2.20
CA ASN A 83 3.78 0.93 2.73
C ASN A 83 3.04 1.80 1.69
N SER A 84 2.57 1.12 0.65
CA SER A 84 1.81 1.74 -0.44
C SER A 84 0.50 0.99 -0.69
N TYR A 85 -0.48 1.72 -1.20
CA TYR A 85 -1.81 1.23 -1.55
C TYR A 85 -1.95 0.95 -3.04
N PHE A 86 -2.68 -0.11 -3.37
CA PHE A 86 -3.19 -0.35 -4.71
C PHE A 86 -4.67 -0.16 -4.74
N VAL A 87 -5.13 0.70 -5.63
CA VAL A 87 -6.56 0.88 -5.82
C VAL A 87 -6.92 0.84 -7.29
N GLN A 88 -8.09 0.29 -7.56
CA GLN A 88 -8.66 0.32 -8.90
C GLN A 88 -8.89 1.77 -9.39
N PRO A 89 -8.99 1.97 -10.72
CA PRO A 89 -9.38 3.25 -11.29
C PRO A 89 -10.74 3.70 -10.74
N GLY A 90 -10.80 4.88 -10.13
CA GLY A 90 -12.05 5.45 -9.64
C GLY A 90 -12.44 5.10 -8.20
N PHE A 91 -11.65 4.29 -7.48
CA PHE A 91 -11.84 4.06 -6.04
C PHE A 91 -11.98 5.40 -5.27
N PRO A 92 -12.92 5.53 -4.30
CA PRO A 92 -13.73 4.46 -3.67
C PRO A 92 -15.06 4.17 -4.38
N LYS A 93 -15.23 4.60 -5.63
CA LYS A 93 -16.41 4.20 -6.41
C LYS A 93 -16.17 2.82 -7.03
N PRO A 94 -17.23 2.00 -7.15
CA PRO A 94 -17.18 0.75 -7.87
C PRO A 94 -16.58 0.94 -9.27
N PHE A 95 -15.66 0.05 -9.63
CA PHE A 95 -15.06 0.07 -10.96
C PHE A 95 -16.09 -0.33 -12.00
N ALA A 96 -16.29 0.50 -13.02
CA ALA A 96 -17.32 0.32 -14.05
C ALA A 96 -17.08 -0.87 -15.02
N GLY A 97 -16.08 -1.71 -14.72
CA GLY A 97 -15.74 -2.94 -15.45
C GLY A 97 -15.33 -2.73 -16.91
N GLY A 98 -15.20 -3.85 -17.62
CA GLY A 98 -15.06 -3.89 -19.09
C GLY A 98 -13.62 -3.88 -19.61
N GLU A 99 -12.63 -3.60 -18.76
CA GLU A 99 -11.21 -3.70 -19.08
C GLU A 99 -10.44 -4.36 -17.92
N ASN A 100 -9.38 -5.08 -18.26
CA ASN A 100 -8.44 -5.58 -17.26
C ASN A 100 -7.60 -4.41 -16.72
N VAL A 101 -7.55 -4.29 -15.40
CA VAL A 101 -6.66 -3.36 -14.71
C VAL A 101 -5.46 -4.15 -14.25
N SER A 102 -4.33 -3.90 -14.89
CA SER A 102 -3.05 -4.45 -14.46
C SER A 102 -2.26 -3.39 -13.72
N LEU A 103 -1.45 -3.84 -12.78
CA LEU A 103 -0.52 -3.00 -12.08
C LEU A 103 0.77 -3.79 -11.87
N THR A 104 1.90 -3.17 -12.19
CA THR A 104 3.22 -3.77 -12.00
C THR A 104 3.99 -2.99 -10.94
N VAL A 105 4.34 -3.69 -9.89
CA VAL A 105 5.14 -3.23 -8.77
C VAL A 105 6.59 -3.58 -9.05
N LEU A 106 7.43 -2.57 -9.19
CA LEU A 106 8.86 -2.76 -9.22
C LEU A 106 9.38 -2.71 -7.78
N LEU A 107 9.96 -3.82 -7.33
CA LEU A 107 10.54 -3.90 -5.99
C LEU A 107 11.95 -3.29 -5.98
N PRO A 108 12.29 -2.48 -4.96
CA PRO A 108 13.66 -2.06 -4.72
C PRO A 108 14.61 -3.26 -4.62
N SER A 109 15.89 -3.04 -4.92
CA SER A 109 16.86 -4.13 -4.94
C SER A 109 17.10 -4.77 -3.57
N SER A 110 16.86 -4.08 -2.45
CA SER A 110 16.97 -4.67 -1.12
C SER A 110 15.76 -5.50 -0.70
N THR A 111 14.62 -5.39 -1.40
CA THR A 111 13.37 -6.07 -1.06
C THR A 111 13.35 -7.49 -1.61
N CYS A 112 13.08 -8.45 -0.73
CA CYS A 112 13.11 -9.88 -1.03
C CYS A 112 11.84 -10.62 -0.62
N GLN A 113 10.90 -9.91 0.00
CA GLN A 113 9.60 -10.43 0.37
C GLN A 113 8.60 -9.29 0.29
N LEU A 114 7.40 -9.62 -0.16
CA LEU A 114 6.27 -8.71 -0.26
C LEU A 114 5.06 -9.38 0.39
N ARG A 115 4.33 -8.62 1.20
CA ARG A 115 3.05 -9.02 1.77
C ARG A 115 1.99 -8.09 1.22
N LEU A 116 0.94 -8.66 0.64
CA LEU A 116 -0.26 -7.95 0.22
C LEU A 116 -1.33 -8.19 1.26
N GLU A 117 -1.96 -7.15 1.75
CA GLU A 117 -3.15 -7.25 2.59
C GLU A 117 -4.34 -6.69 1.83
N LEU A 118 -5.44 -7.44 1.80
CA LEU A 118 -6.66 -7.04 1.12
C LEU A 118 -7.48 -6.18 2.09
N GLU A 119 -7.34 -4.85 2.06
CA GLU A 119 -8.06 -3.95 2.97
C GLU A 119 -9.53 -3.81 2.57
N GLU A 120 -9.78 -3.53 1.29
CA GLU A 120 -11.09 -3.56 0.67
C GLU A 120 -11.02 -4.56 -0.49
N PHE A 121 -11.79 -5.64 -0.43
CA PHE A 121 -11.78 -6.65 -1.50
C PHE A 121 -13.16 -7.26 -1.67
N HIS A 122 -13.86 -6.69 -2.63
CA HIS A 122 -15.16 -7.12 -3.08
C HIS A 122 -15.08 -7.38 -4.58
N LEU A 123 -15.38 -8.61 -4.98
CA LEU A 123 -15.55 -9.05 -6.35
C LEU A 123 -16.78 -9.95 -6.42
N LEU A 124 -17.30 -10.22 -7.64
CA LEU A 124 -18.33 -11.24 -7.80
C LEU A 124 -17.89 -12.62 -7.25
N PRO A 125 -18.81 -13.39 -6.65
CA PRO A 125 -18.49 -14.70 -6.09
C PRO A 125 -18.16 -15.73 -7.19
N PRO A 126 -17.47 -16.82 -6.85
CA PRO A 126 -17.15 -17.87 -7.80
C PRO A 126 -18.40 -18.59 -8.32
N VAL A 127 -18.37 -18.96 -9.59
CA VAL A 127 -19.38 -19.80 -10.25
C VAL A 127 -18.78 -21.20 -10.43
N ALA A 128 -19.42 -22.22 -9.84
CA ALA A 128 -18.90 -23.59 -9.81
C ALA A 128 -17.44 -23.70 -9.31
N GLY A 129 -17.09 -22.90 -8.29
CA GLY A 129 -15.74 -22.89 -7.70
C GLY A 129 -14.69 -22.15 -8.52
N ARG A 130 -15.08 -21.40 -9.57
CA ARG A 130 -14.16 -20.64 -10.43
C ARG A 130 -14.55 -19.17 -10.49
N CYS A 131 -13.55 -18.29 -10.51
CA CYS A 131 -13.73 -16.85 -10.65
C CYS A 131 -13.95 -16.49 -12.14
N LEU A 132 -15.17 -16.73 -12.64
CA LEU A 132 -15.49 -16.60 -14.08
C LEU A 132 -15.77 -15.15 -14.51
N ASN A 133 -16.32 -14.33 -13.62
CA ASN A 133 -16.77 -12.97 -13.95
C ASN A 133 -15.73 -11.94 -13.52
N ASP A 134 -15.36 -11.98 -12.25
CA ASP A 134 -14.36 -11.08 -11.66
C ASP A 134 -13.26 -11.90 -11.02
N SER A 135 -12.02 -11.45 -11.16
CA SER A 135 -10.90 -12.08 -10.49
C SER A 135 -9.70 -11.18 -10.25
N LEU A 136 -9.01 -11.44 -9.15
CA LEU A 136 -7.65 -10.99 -8.88
C LEU A 136 -6.68 -12.13 -9.20
N ARG A 137 -5.65 -11.81 -9.97
CA ARG A 137 -4.52 -12.69 -10.26
C ARG A 137 -3.23 -11.97 -9.94
N VAL A 138 -2.37 -12.60 -9.15
CA VAL A 138 -1.04 -12.07 -8.85
C VAL A 138 0.01 -12.89 -9.57
N PHE A 139 0.81 -12.23 -10.38
CA PHE A 139 1.91 -12.81 -11.11
C PHE A 139 3.22 -12.31 -10.52
N VAL A 140 4.13 -13.24 -10.24
CA VAL A 140 5.45 -12.92 -9.70
C VAL A 140 6.46 -13.39 -10.72
N ASN A 141 7.16 -12.46 -11.36
CA ASN A 141 8.15 -12.84 -12.36
C ASN A 141 9.23 -13.70 -11.70
N GLY A 142 9.49 -14.88 -12.28
CA GLY A 142 10.43 -15.89 -11.79
C GLY A 142 10.44 -16.11 -10.27
N SER A 143 9.27 -16.43 -9.72
CA SER A 143 9.09 -17.03 -8.41
C SER A 143 8.37 -18.38 -8.54
N ASP A 144 8.56 -19.26 -7.56
CA ASP A 144 7.73 -20.46 -7.36
C ASP A 144 6.49 -20.16 -6.49
N SER A 145 6.34 -18.92 -5.99
CA SER A 145 5.17 -18.50 -5.23
C SER A 145 3.91 -18.56 -6.11
N TYR A 146 3.01 -19.49 -5.79
CA TYR A 146 1.69 -19.58 -6.40
C TYR A 146 0.68 -18.84 -5.54
N VAL A 147 0.12 -17.76 -6.08
CA VAL A 147 -1.05 -17.09 -5.51
C VAL A 147 -2.27 -17.59 -6.28
N PRO A 148 -3.26 -18.24 -5.64
CA PRO A 148 -4.46 -18.68 -6.32
C PRO A 148 -5.26 -17.48 -6.84
N GLU A 149 -6.07 -17.72 -7.88
CA GLU A 149 -7.03 -16.71 -8.35
C GLU A 149 -8.07 -16.44 -7.26
N LEU A 150 -8.29 -15.17 -6.92
CA LEU A 150 -9.20 -14.75 -5.86
C LEU A 150 -10.42 -14.02 -6.43
N CYS A 151 -11.58 -14.27 -5.82
CA CYS A 151 -12.83 -13.56 -6.08
C CYS A 151 -13.77 -13.69 -4.86
N GLY A 152 -14.93 -13.03 -4.90
CA GLY A 152 -15.81 -12.90 -3.75
C GLY A 152 -15.35 -11.82 -2.77
N HIS A 153 -15.69 -11.98 -1.49
CA HIS A 153 -15.43 -11.01 -0.44
C HIS A 153 -14.32 -11.51 0.50
N ASN A 154 -13.14 -10.88 0.46
CA ASN A 154 -11.95 -11.31 1.20
C ASN A 154 -11.28 -10.16 2.00
N ALA A 155 -11.96 -9.02 2.16
CA ALA A 155 -11.46 -7.89 2.95
C ALA A 155 -11.07 -8.34 4.37
N GLY A 156 -9.83 -8.10 4.77
CA GLY A 156 -9.29 -8.43 6.09
C GLY A 156 -9.16 -9.93 6.41
N GLN A 157 -9.43 -10.83 5.46
CA GLN A 157 -9.48 -12.28 5.75
C GLN A 157 -8.12 -13.00 5.62
N HIS A 158 -7.12 -12.41 4.94
CA HIS A 158 -5.74 -12.91 4.90
C HIS A 158 -4.75 -11.93 4.25
N GLY A 159 -3.47 -11.99 4.65
CA GLY A 159 -2.36 -11.39 3.91
C GLY A 159 -1.71 -12.41 2.97
N ILE A 160 -1.52 -12.06 1.70
CA ILE A 160 -0.81 -12.87 0.71
C ILE A 160 0.69 -12.59 0.84
N GLN A 161 1.46 -13.58 1.28
CA GLN A 161 2.91 -13.48 1.38
C GLN A 161 3.60 -14.03 0.12
N ILE A 162 4.45 -13.21 -0.47
CA ILE A 162 5.16 -13.48 -1.72
C ILE A 162 6.67 -13.39 -1.43
N ILE A 163 7.38 -14.49 -1.70
CA ILE A 163 8.82 -14.59 -1.50
C ILE A 163 9.46 -14.89 -2.87
N PRO A 164 9.86 -13.87 -3.64
CA PRO A 164 10.52 -14.08 -4.92
C PRO A 164 11.88 -14.77 -4.76
N ILE A 165 12.24 -15.64 -5.72
CA ILE A 165 13.51 -16.39 -5.74
C ILE A 165 14.73 -15.46 -5.69
N TYR A 166 14.62 -14.28 -6.30
CA TYR A 166 15.62 -13.23 -6.21
C TYR A 166 14.94 -11.94 -5.74
N CYS A 167 15.63 -11.21 -4.87
CA CYS A 167 15.34 -9.80 -4.60
C CYS A 167 15.37 -9.04 -5.95
N HIS A 168 14.81 -7.84 -6.06
CA HIS A 168 14.77 -7.04 -7.32
C HIS A 168 13.79 -7.50 -8.42
N LYS A 169 12.88 -8.48 -8.18
CA LYS A 169 11.89 -8.86 -9.20
C LYS A 169 10.63 -8.01 -9.15
N ALA A 170 9.99 -7.87 -10.32
CA ALA A 170 8.70 -7.22 -10.43
C ALA A 170 7.58 -8.19 -10.04
N VAL A 171 6.63 -7.69 -9.25
CA VAL A 171 5.36 -8.36 -8.95
C VAL A 171 4.29 -7.61 -9.73
N SER A 172 3.48 -8.31 -10.51
CA SER A 172 2.35 -7.69 -11.21
C SER A 172 1.03 -8.26 -10.73
N GLN A 173 0.18 -7.39 -10.21
CA GLN A 173 -1.19 -7.70 -9.86
C GLN A 173 -2.08 -7.38 -11.06
N THR A 174 -2.99 -8.27 -11.41
CA THR A 174 -3.97 -8.04 -12.47
C THR A 174 -5.35 -8.33 -11.94
N PHE A 175 -6.19 -7.32 -12.00
CA PHE A 175 -7.60 -7.36 -11.65
C PHE A 175 -8.41 -7.34 -12.94
N SER A 176 -9.38 -8.22 -13.03
CA SER A 176 -10.38 -8.27 -14.09
C SER A 176 -11.73 -8.14 -13.44
N GLY A 177 -12.52 -7.16 -13.88
CA GLY A 177 -13.87 -6.92 -13.41
C GLY A 177 -14.82 -6.75 -14.59
N THR A 178 -15.91 -7.51 -14.59
CA THR A 178 -17.00 -7.36 -15.55
C THR A 178 -18.23 -6.70 -14.93
N ASP A 179 -18.33 -6.67 -13.60
CA ASP A 179 -19.40 -6.01 -12.85
C ASP A 179 -19.05 -4.55 -12.52
N LYS A 180 -20.03 -3.65 -12.72
CA LYS A 180 -19.86 -2.20 -12.51
C LYS A 180 -20.08 -1.77 -11.07
N ASP A 181 -20.70 -2.63 -10.27
CA ASP A 181 -21.32 -2.24 -8.99
C ASP A 181 -20.61 -2.85 -7.78
N LYS A 182 -19.60 -3.72 -7.98
CA LYS A 182 -19.04 -4.55 -6.90
C LYS A 182 -17.55 -4.74 -6.89
N VAL A 183 -16.85 -4.22 -7.89
CA VAL A 183 -15.39 -4.33 -7.93
C VAL A 183 -14.88 -3.17 -7.09
N ASP A 184 -14.43 -3.47 -5.88
CA ASP A 184 -13.74 -2.56 -4.95
C ASP A 184 -12.50 -3.28 -4.42
N VAL A 185 -11.34 -2.78 -4.82
CA VAL A 185 -10.04 -3.31 -4.42
C VAL A 185 -9.19 -2.17 -3.88
N GLU A 186 -8.83 -2.29 -2.60
CA GLU A 186 -7.73 -1.58 -1.95
C GLU A 186 -6.81 -2.63 -1.30
N ASP A 187 -5.59 -2.74 -1.82
CA ASP A 187 -4.57 -3.61 -1.22
C ASP A 187 -3.48 -2.77 -0.57
N TRP A 188 -3.01 -3.21 0.59
CA TRP A 188 -1.84 -2.66 1.27
C TRP A 188 -0.60 -3.51 1.02
N VAL A 189 0.51 -2.85 0.70
CA VAL A 189 1.80 -3.52 0.42
C VAL A 189 2.82 -3.25 1.49
N GLU A 190 3.28 -4.32 2.12
CA GLU A 190 4.46 -4.31 2.96
C GLU A 190 5.63 -5.01 2.28
N MET A 191 6.79 -4.37 2.31
CA MET A 191 8.03 -4.85 1.71
C MET A 191 9.05 -5.15 2.81
N TYR A 192 9.63 -6.36 2.77
CA TYR A 192 10.63 -6.82 3.72
C TYR A 192 11.98 -7.03 3.03
N GLU A 193 13.05 -6.55 3.65
CA GLU A 193 14.43 -6.78 3.20
C GLU A 193 14.92 -8.18 3.60
N ARG A 194 15.96 -8.68 2.93
CA ARG A 194 16.62 -9.92 3.35
C ARG A 194 17.23 -9.73 4.74
N VAL A 195 16.86 -10.57 5.70
CA VAL A 195 17.61 -10.69 6.96
C VAL A 195 19.00 -11.20 6.60
N ARG A 196 20.03 -10.37 6.78
CA ARG A 196 21.42 -10.85 6.71
C ARG A 196 21.66 -11.68 7.97
N GLU A 197 21.73 -13.00 7.80
CA GLU A 197 22.36 -13.90 8.78
C GLU A 197 23.87 -13.64 8.86
#